data_AF-A0A951RWZ9-F1
#
_entry.id   AF-A0A951RWZ9-F1
#
_cell.length_a   1.000
_cell.length_b   1.000
_cell.length_c   1.000
_cell.angle_alpha   90.00
_cell.angle_beta   90.00
_cell.angle_gamma   90.00
#
_symmetry.space_group_name_H-M   'P 1'
#
loop_
_entity.id
_entity.type
_entity.pdbx_description
1 polymer ?
#
loop_
_entity_poly.entity_id
_entity_poly.type
_entity_poly.pdbx_seq_one_letter_code
_entity_poly.pdbx_strand_id
1 'polypeptide(L)'
;MGWDQARLFPSWDAYKWGMLDWDNTINSLAAGVKCANKVNTVSAGYLDELRYNANGLEFLFEYERGKCFGILNGIDTEVWNPETDSYLEHHYGARTFEEGKAENKKALCKEFNLDPEKPLFVFIGRMVGEKAADLLPQAISDSIYYLNGRMNFLVLGSGQHWVEQQLESMKGHFFGYYNSQIGYNEGLSHRMYAGADFLLMPSRVEPCGLNQMYALRYGTVPLVRRTGGLNDTVVDYGDKGGFGVCFHEATVGEITHAVYRALALYDDKEKMQRIVNKIMQIDHSWERSAQIYINLYRS
;
A
#
# COMPACT_ATOMS: atom_id res chain seq x y z
N MET A 1 5.72 17.06 -24.92
CA MET A 1 5.54 17.08 -26.40
C MET A 1 6.32 18.27 -26.94
N GLY A 2 7.06 18.14 -28.05
CA GLY A 2 7.80 19.29 -28.60
C GLY A 2 6.86 20.36 -29.18
N TRP A 3 7.32 21.62 -29.23
CA TRP A 3 6.55 22.73 -29.79
C TRP A 3 6.31 22.61 -31.32
N ASP A 4 7.10 21.80 -32.01
CA ASP A 4 6.89 21.41 -33.40
C ASP A 4 5.53 20.71 -33.64
N GLN A 5 4.96 20.13 -32.58
CA GLN A 5 3.66 19.47 -32.60
C GLN A 5 2.50 20.39 -32.16
N ALA A 6 2.75 21.67 -31.88
CA ALA A 6 1.70 22.62 -31.48
C ALA A 6 0.55 22.72 -32.49
N ARG A 7 0.82 22.44 -33.77
CA ARG A 7 -0.18 22.38 -34.84
C ARG A 7 -1.27 21.29 -34.65
N LEU A 8 -1.05 20.34 -33.74
CA LEU A 8 -2.01 19.29 -33.40
C LEU A 8 -3.09 19.78 -32.43
N PHE A 9 -2.89 20.92 -31.77
CA PHE A 9 -3.87 21.49 -30.85
C PHE A 9 -4.99 22.21 -31.62
N PRO A 10 -6.23 22.25 -31.08
CA PRO A 10 -7.24 23.18 -31.55
C PRO A 10 -6.75 24.63 -31.37
N SER A 11 -7.33 25.58 -32.11
CA SER A 11 -6.96 27.00 -32.00
C SER A 11 -6.94 27.48 -30.55
N TRP A 12 -5.85 28.12 -30.15
CA TRP A 12 -5.62 28.61 -28.79
C TRP A 12 -4.93 29.98 -28.83
N ASP A 13 -4.96 30.70 -27.70
CA ASP A 13 -4.35 32.03 -27.57
C ASP A 13 -2.82 31.92 -27.49
N ALA A 14 -2.14 32.15 -28.60
CA ALA A 14 -0.69 32.04 -28.73
C ALA A 14 0.09 32.92 -27.74
N TYR A 15 -0.49 34.02 -27.25
CA TYR A 15 0.18 34.86 -26.23
C TYR A 15 0.28 34.16 -24.87
N LYS A 16 -0.54 33.14 -24.62
CA LYS A 16 -0.53 32.35 -23.38
C LYS A 16 0.34 31.10 -23.47
N TRP A 17 1.27 31.03 -24.42
CA TRP A 17 2.11 29.85 -24.64
C TRP A 17 2.87 29.39 -23.39
N GLY A 18 3.31 30.32 -22.52
CA GLY A 18 4.00 30.01 -21.26
C GLY A 18 3.15 29.26 -20.23
N MET A 19 1.82 29.23 -20.40
CA MET A 19 0.95 28.37 -19.60
C MET A 19 1.06 26.90 -20.03
N LEU A 20 1.32 26.64 -21.31
CA LEU A 20 1.47 25.29 -21.85
C LEU A 20 2.92 24.78 -21.78
N ASP A 21 3.88 25.71 -21.76
CA ASP A 21 5.30 25.39 -21.71
C ASP A 21 5.74 24.89 -20.34
N TRP A 22 6.57 23.85 -20.35
CA TRP A 22 7.48 23.50 -19.27
C TRP A 22 8.74 22.90 -19.86
N ASP A 23 9.90 23.50 -19.56
CA ASP A 23 11.21 23.08 -20.04
C ASP A 23 11.28 22.96 -21.58
N ASN A 24 10.80 23.98 -22.30
CA ASN A 24 10.75 24.02 -23.77
C ASN A 24 9.90 22.90 -24.40
N THR A 25 8.99 22.31 -23.63
CA THR A 25 8.05 21.33 -24.11
C THR A 25 6.63 21.69 -23.71
N ILE A 26 5.67 21.32 -24.54
CA ILE A 26 4.26 21.31 -24.16
C ILE A 26 4.05 20.20 -23.14
N ASN A 27 3.74 20.58 -21.90
CA ASN A 27 3.55 19.67 -20.78
C ASN A 27 2.12 19.84 -20.21
N SER A 28 1.28 18.84 -20.44
CA SER A 28 -0.14 18.89 -20.06
C SER A 28 -0.35 18.93 -18.55
N LEU A 29 0.48 18.24 -17.77
CA LEU A 29 0.39 18.26 -16.31
C LEU A 29 0.81 19.62 -15.76
N ALA A 30 1.91 20.18 -16.27
CA ALA A 30 2.34 21.51 -15.88
C ALA A 30 1.29 22.58 -16.21
N ALA A 31 0.72 22.51 -17.41
CA ALA A 31 -0.37 23.38 -17.83
C ALA A 31 -1.60 23.25 -16.93
N GLY A 32 -1.99 22.02 -16.60
CA GLY A 32 -3.09 21.75 -15.68
C GLY A 32 -2.87 22.38 -14.30
N VAL A 33 -1.68 22.18 -13.72
CA VAL A 33 -1.31 22.74 -12.42
C VAL A 33 -1.27 24.27 -12.47
N LYS A 34 -0.67 24.88 -13.49
CA LYS A 34 -0.63 26.35 -13.66
C LYS A 34 -2.04 26.96 -13.77
N CYS A 35 -2.90 26.36 -14.57
CA CYS A 35 -4.22 26.91 -14.89
C CYS A 35 -5.31 26.61 -13.84
N ALA A 36 -5.11 25.61 -12.99
CA ALA A 36 -6.11 25.25 -11.97
C ALA A 36 -6.18 26.29 -10.83
N ASN A 37 -7.39 26.52 -10.31
CA ASN A 37 -7.61 27.31 -9.10
C ASN A 37 -7.14 26.58 -7.84
N LYS A 38 -7.30 25.25 -7.83
CA LYS A 38 -6.91 24.33 -6.76
C LYS A 38 -6.41 23.05 -7.40
N VAL A 39 -5.38 22.43 -6.81
CA VAL A 39 -4.82 21.15 -7.24
C VAL A 39 -4.86 20.21 -6.05
N ASN A 40 -5.38 19.00 -6.23
CA ASN A 40 -5.36 18.00 -5.18
C ASN A 40 -4.51 16.79 -5.56
N THR A 41 -3.81 16.23 -4.57
CA THR A 41 -3.13 14.94 -4.65
C THR A 41 -3.83 13.95 -3.71
N VAL A 42 -3.43 12.68 -3.80
CA VAL A 42 -4.05 11.57 -3.07
C VAL A 42 -3.47 11.33 -1.66
N SER A 43 -2.54 12.17 -1.21
CA SER A 43 -2.05 12.22 0.18
C SER A 43 -1.19 13.49 0.40
N ALA A 44 -1.00 13.89 1.67
CA ALA A 44 -0.20 15.06 2.02
C ALA A 44 1.29 14.76 1.89
N GLY A 45 1.74 13.60 2.37
CA GLY A 45 3.12 13.15 2.22
C GLY A 45 3.52 13.05 0.75
N TYR A 46 2.65 12.56 -0.13
CA TYR A 46 2.93 12.53 -1.56
C TYR A 46 3.01 13.93 -2.18
N LEU A 47 2.18 14.88 -1.74
CA LEU A 47 2.30 16.27 -2.19
C LEU A 47 3.66 16.86 -1.79
N ASP A 48 4.11 16.59 -0.57
CA ASP A 48 5.42 17.04 -0.12
C ASP A 48 6.56 16.37 -0.92
N GLU A 49 6.45 15.07 -1.22
CA GLU A 49 7.41 14.36 -2.06
C GLU A 49 7.51 14.95 -3.48
N LEU A 50 6.39 15.37 -4.09
CA LEU A 50 6.38 16.00 -5.42
C LEU A 50 7.21 17.29 -5.50
N ARG A 51 7.48 17.95 -4.36
CA ARG A 51 8.33 19.15 -4.32
C ARG A 51 9.81 18.83 -4.49
N TYR A 52 10.19 17.56 -4.33
CA TYR A 52 11.57 17.09 -4.45
C TYR A 52 11.75 16.05 -5.54
N ASN A 53 10.68 15.35 -5.93
CA ASN A 53 10.71 14.30 -6.93
C ASN A 53 9.37 14.22 -7.69
N ALA A 54 9.25 15.03 -8.74
CA ALA A 54 8.08 15.10 -9.63
C ALA A 54 8.50 15.05 -11.10
N ASN A 55 9.58 14.34 -11.41
CA ASN A 55 10.09 14.16 -12.78
C ASN A 55 10.27 15.49 -13.55
N GLY A 56 10.87 16.49 -12.91
CA GLY A 56 11.14 17.81 -13.51
C GLY A 56 10.09 18.87 -13.20
N LEU A 57 9.00 18.54 -12.50
CA LEU A 57 7.95 19.48 -12.07
C LEU A 57 8.12 19.98 -10.64
N GLU A 58 9.24 19.69 -9.98
CA GLU A 58 9.49 19.97 -8.56
C GLU A 58 9.29 21.46 -8.25
N PHE A 59 9.92 22.32 -9.07
CA PHE A 59 9.79 23.77 -8.94
C PHE A 59 8.37 24.27 -9.19
N LEU A 60 7.58 23.59 -10.02
CA LEU A 60 6.19 23.95 -10.25
C LEU A 60 5.35 23.70 -9.00
N PHE A 61 5.49 22.52 -8.40
CA PHE A 61 4.75 22.17 -7.19
C PHE A 61 5.20 23.03 -5.99
N GLU A 62 6.48 23.41 -5.92
CA GLU A 62 6.96 24.36 -4.93
C GLU A 62 6.35 25.76 -5.12
N TYR A 63 6.34 26.28 -6.35
CA TYR A 63 5.81 27.61 -6.67
C TYR A 63 4.30 27.68 -6.44
N GLU A 64 3.57 26.63 -6.80
CA GLU A 64 2.11 26.56 -6.73
C GLU A 64 1.59 26.00 -5.39
N ARG A 65 2.45 25.83 -4.37
CA ARG A 65 2.09 25.19 -3.10
C ARG A 65 0.84 25.78 -2.43
N GLY A 66 0.58 27.08 -2.60
CA GLY A 66 -0.56 27.78 -1.98
C GLY A 66 -1.93 27.30 -2.48
N LYS A 67 -1.99 26.60 -3.61
CA LYS A 67 -3.22 26.03 -4.16
C LYS A 67 -3.22 24.50 -4.21
N CYS A 68 -2.18 23.85 -3.70
CA CYS A 68 -2.04 22.40 -3.70
C CYS A 68 -2.49 21.80 -2.35
N PHE A 69 -3.27 20.72 -2.39
CA PHE A 69 -3.84 20.06 -1.21
C PHE A 69 -3.67 18.54 -1.30
N GLY A 70 -3.19 17.91 -0.25
CA GLY A 70 -3.18 16.45 -0.14
C GLY A 70 -4.44 15.94 0.54
N ILE A 71 -5.22 15.11 -0.14
CA ILE A 71 -6.42 14.48 0.41
C ILE A 71 -6.28 12.97 0.29
N LEU A 72 -6.21 12.28 1.42
CA LEU A 72 -6.19 10.82 1.45
C LEU A 72 -7.46 10.26 0.83
N ASN A 73 -7.30 9.23 -0.01
CA ASN A 73 -8.45 8.47 -0.48
C ASN A 73 -9.13 7.73 0.68
N GLY A 74 -10.40 7.37 0.48
CA GLY A 74 -11.13 6.49 1.37
C GLY A 74 -11.47 5.18 0.68
N ILE A 75 -11.88 4.20 1.48
CA ILE A 75 -12.32 2.89 1.00
C ILE A 75 -13.84 2.75 1.09
N ASP A 76 -14.41 1.93 0.22
CA ASP A 76 -15.82 1.51 0.32
C ASP A 76 -15.94 0.48 1.45
N THR A 77 -16.52 0.90 2.58
CA THR A 77 -16.64 0.05 3.76
C THR A 77 -17.81 -0.93 3.70
N GLU A 78 -18.67 -0.85 2.68
CA GLU A 78 -19.72 -1.85 2.44
C GLU A 78 -19.14 -3.04 1.69
N VAL A 79 -18.27 -2.79 0.70
CA VAL A 79 -17.53 -3.82 -0.03
C VAL A 79 -16.45 -4.45 0.85
N TRP A 80 -15.67 -3.62 1.55
CA TRP A 80 -14.57 -4.07 2.42
C TRP A 80 -15.03 -4.19 3.86
N ASN A 81 -15.81 -5.24 4.14
CA ASN A 81 -16.38 -5.47 5.47
C ASN A 81 -16.25 -6.93 5.91
N PRO A 82 -15.36 -7.27 6.86
CA PRO A 82 -15.21 -8.66 7.32
C PRO A 82 -16.49 -9.24 7.95
N GLU A 83 -17.48 -8.42 8.31
CA GLU A 83 -18.77 -8.89 8.83
C GLU A 83 -19.74 -9.36 7.73
N THR A 84 -19.59 -8.90 6.49
CA THR A 84 -20.55 -9.14 5.39
C THR A 84 -19.91 -9.52 4.05
N ASP A 85 -18.59 -9.57 3.97
CA ASP A 85 -17.82 -9.84 2.76
C ASP A 85 -18.12 -11.25 2.23
N SER A 86 -18.68 -11.33 1.02
CA SER A 86 -19.13 -12.58 0.40
C SER A 86 -17.99 -13.53 0.03
N TYR A 87 -16.74 -13.06 0.00
CA TYR A 87 -15.56 -13.89 -0.22
C TYR A 87 -15.04 -14.59 1.04
N LEU A 88 -15.57 -14.23 2.22
CA LEU A 88 -15.21 -14.87 3.49
C LEU A 88 -16.18 -15.99 3.84
N GLU A 89 -15.63 -17.14 4.19
CA GLU A 89 -16.41 -18.24 4.80
C GLU A 89 -16.69 -17.98 6.29
N HIS A 90 -15.78 -17.26 6.96
CA HIS A 90 -15.84 -16.94 8.38
C HIS A 90 -15.86 -15.44 8.59
N HIS A 91 -17.06 -14.87 8.71
CA HIS A 91 -17.26 -13.44 9.00
C HIS A 91 -16.88 -13.09 10.44
N TYR A 92 -16.40 -11.86 10.64
CA TYR A 92 -16.10 -11.35 11.97
C TYR A 92 -16.14 -9.83 12.04
N GLY A 93 -16.34 -9.32 13.26
CA GLY A 93 -16.27 -7.91 13.58
C GLY A 93 -15.16 -7.62 14.58
N ALA A 94 -15.08 -6.37 15.02
CA ALA A 94 -14.06 -5.91 15.98
C ALA A 94 -14.10 -6.63 17.35
N ARG A 95 -15.19 -7.33 17.68
CA ARG A 95 -15.32 -8.11 18.93
C ARG A 95 -15.01 -9.60 18.77
N THR A 96 -15.05 -10.11 17.55
CA THR A 96 -14.91 -11.55 17.23
C THR A 96 -13.73 -11.83 16.31
N PHE A 97 -12.87 -10.83 16.09
CA PHE A 97 -11.76 -10.92 15.14
C PHE A 97 -10.77 -12.03 15.49
N GLU A 98 -10.55 -12.37 16.76
CA GLU A 98 -9.58 -13.40 17.14
C GLU A 98 -9.96 -14.76 16.55
N GLU A 99 -11.21 -15.18 16.77
CA GLU A 99 -11.74 -16.44 16.23
C GLU A 99 -11.88 -16.37 14.71
N GLY A 100 -12.47 -15.28 14.20
CA GLY A 100 -12.69 -15.12 12.76
C GLY A 100 -11.41 -15.09 11.94
N LYS A 101 -10.39 -14.34 12.38
CA LYS A 101 -9.09 -14.30 11.72
C LYS A 101 -8.38 -15.65 11.81
N ALA A 102 -8.44 -16.32 12.95
CA ALA A 102 -7.82 -17.64 13.11
C ALA A 102 -8.42 -18.67 12.14
N GLU A 103 -9.74 -18.70 11.95
CA GLU A 103 -10.38 -19.61 10.99
C GLU A 103 -10.06 -19.26 9.53
N ASN A 104 -10.11 -17.97 9.16
CA ASN A 104 -9.69 -17.53 7.81
C ASN A 104 -8.22 -17.86 7.54
N LYS A 105 -7.34 -17.69 8.53
CA LYS A 105 -5.92 -18.05 8.43
C LYS A 105 -5.72 -19.55 8.24
N LYS A 106 -6.44 -20.39 9.00
CA LYS A 106 -6.41 -21.85 8.84
C LYS A 106 -6.85 -22.27 7.44
N ALA A 107 -7.92 -21.68 6.91
CA ALA A 107 -8.40 -21.95 5.56
C ALA A 107 -7.35 -21.62 4.49
N LEU A 108 -6.74 -20.42 4.57
CA LEU A 108 -5.63 -20.04 3.66
C LEU A 108 -4.43 -20.96 3.81
N CYS A 109 -3.99 -21.23 5.03
CA CYS A 109 -2.82 -22.06 5.28
C CYS A 109 -3.04 -23.49 4.74
N LYS A 110 -4.26 -24.02 4.86
CA LYS A 110 -4.62 -25.31 4.26
C LYS A 110 -4.58 -25.28 2.73
N GLU A 111 -5.12 -24.24 2.10
CA GLU A 111 -5.12 -24.10 0.63
C GLU A 111 -3.70 -24.00 0.05
N PHE A 112 -2.81 -23.25 0.72
CA PHE A 112 -1.47 -22.96 0.23
C PHE A 112 -0.35 -23.81 0.86
N ASN A 113 -0.70 -24.84 1.64
CA ASN A 113 0.24 -25.70 2.36
C ASN A 113 1.21 -24.92 3.26
N LEU A 114 0.67 -24.01 4.07
CA LEU A 114 1.40 -23.20 5.05
C LEU A 114 1.02 -23.63 6.48
N ASP A 115 1.78 -23.19 7.48
CA ASP A 115 1.57 -23.55 8.88
C ASP A 115 0.70 -22.51 9.62
N PRO A 116 -0.55 -22.80 10.01
CA PRO A 116 -1.44 -21.81 10.63
C PRO A 116 -0.94 -21.27 11.99
N GLU A 117 -0.03 -21.97 12.67
CA GLU A 117 0.51 -21.54 13.97
C GLU A 117 1.59 -20.45 13.83
N LYS A 118 2.14 -20.28 12.62
CA LYS A 118 3.15 -19.24 12.33
C LYS A 118 2.49 -17.96 11.81
N PRO A 119 3.03 -16.78 12.11
CA PRO A 119 2.52 -15.52 11.56
C PRO A 119 2.52 -15.55 10.03
N LEU A 120 1.41 -15.11 9.43
CA LEU A 120 1.24 -15.03 7.98
C LEU A 120 1.47 -13.60 7.50
N PHE A 121 2.51 -13.43 6.68
CA PHE A 121 2.83 -12.20 5.98
C PHE A 121 2.31 -12.27 4.56
N VAL A 122 1.57 -11.25 4.13
CA VAL A 122 1.01 -11.20 2.78
C VAL A 122 1.49 -10.00 1.99
N PHE A 123 1.74 -10.21 0.70
CA PHE A 123 1.88 -9.13 -0.28
C PHE A 123 0.74 -9.25 -1.29
N ILE A 124 0.05 -8.14 -1.54
CA ILE A 124 -1.03 -8.06 -2.53
C ILE A 124 -0.77 -6.84 -3.40
N GLY A 125 -0.55 -7.04 -4.70
CA GLY A 125 -0.44 -5.91 -5.63
C GLY A 125 0.39 -6.18 -6.88
N ARG A 126 0.67 -5.09 -7.62
CA ARG A 126 1.46 -5.17 -8.86
C ARG A 126 2.92 -5.50 -8.56
N MET A 127 3.50 -6.44 -9.30
CA MET A 127 4.90 -6.85 -9.19
C MET A 127 5.79 -5.98 -10.07
N VAL A 128 5.89 -4.69 -9.73
CA VAL A 128 6.68 -3.68 -10.47
C VAL A 128 7.68 -3.00 -9.55
N GLY A 129 8.69 -2.35 -10.12
CA GLY A 129 9.76 -1.68 -9.37
C GLY A 129 9.27 -0.60 -8.39
N GLU A 130 8.17 0.09 -8.71
CA GLU A 130 7.53 1.05 -7.80
C GLU A 130 7.07 0.40 -6.48
N LYS A 131 6.68 -0.89 -6.52
CA LYS A 131 6.24 -1.68 -5.37
C LYS A 131 7.38 -2.45 -4.69
N ALA A 132 8.62 -2.22 -5.12
CA ALA A 132 9.79 -2.98 -4.70
C ALA A 132 9.63 -4.50 -4.83
N ALA A 133 8.84 -4.94 -5.82
CA ALA A 133 8.54 -6.35 -6.03
C ALA A 133 9.79 -7.16 -6.40
N ASP A 134 10.77 -6.51 -7.04
CA ASP A 134 12.11 -7.03 -7.30
C ASP A 134 12.86 -7.49 -6.03
N LEU A 135 12.54 -6.91 -4.87
CA LEU A 135 13.20 -7.26 -3.61
C LEU A 135 12.51 -8.40 -2.88
N LEU A 136 11.25 -8.70 -3.21
CA LEU A 136 10.45 -9.70 -2.51
C LEU A 136 11.10 -11.10 -2.51
N PRO A 137 11.62 -11.64 -3.63
CA PRO A 137 12.22 -12.97 -3.62
C PRO A 137 13.34 -13.10 -2.59
N GLN A 138 14.33 -12.20 -2.65
CA GLN A 138 15.47 -12.23 -1.73
C GLN A 138 15.05 -11.92 -0.29
N ALA A 139 14.19 -10.92 -0.07
CA ALA A 139 13.76 -10.56 1.27
C ALA A 139 12.96 -11.68 1.96
N ILE A 140 12.13 -12.41 1.21
CA ILE A 140 11.40 -13.58 1.71
C ILE A 140 12.39 -14.70 2.03
N SER A 141 13.30 -15.04 1.11
CA SER A 141 14.33 -16.07 1.34
C SER A 141 15.20 -15.77 2.56
N ASP A 142 15.69 -14.53 2.68
CA ASP A 142 16.52 -14.09 3.79
C ASP A 142 15.74 -14.10 5.11
N SER A 143 14.47 -13.67 5.09
CA SER A 143 13.62 -13.73 6.28
C SER A 143 13.40 -15.17 6.74
N ILE A 144 13.12 -16.11 5.84
CA ILE A 144 12.95 -17.52 6.20
C ILE A 144 14.26 -18.10 6.72
N TYR A 145 15.38 -17.82 6.07
CA TYR A 145 16.68 -18.40 6.42
C TYR A 145 17.24 -17.84 7.74
N TYR A 146 17.36 -16.51 7.86
CA TYR A 146 18.00 -15.87 9.01
C TYR A 146 17.11 -15.80 10.26
N LEU A 147 15.79 -15.95 10.11
CA LEU A 147 14.83 -15.95 11.22
C LEU A 147 14.27 -17.35 11.52
N ASN A 148 14.99 -18.40 11.11
CA ASN A 148 14.72 -19.80 11.42
C ASN A 148 13.32 -20.29 11.02
N GLY A 149 12.77 -19.80 9.91
CA GLY A 149 11.48 -20.26 9.37
C GLY A 149 10.28 -20.04 10.31
N ARG A 150 10.34 -19.01 11.15
CA ARG A 150 9.30 -18.69 12.15
C ARG A 150 8.03 -18.04 11.58
N MET A 151 7.89 -17.94 10.26
CA MET A 151 6.78 -17.25 9.59
C MET A 151 6.38 -17.96 8.30
N ASN A 152 5.21 -17.58 7.79
CA ASN A 152 4.78 -17.88 6.43
C ASN A 152 4.70 -16.62 5.58
N PHE A 153 4.91 -16.79 4.28
CA PHE A 153 4.70 -15.75 3.28
C PHE A 153 3.71 -16.22 2.20
N LEU A 154 2.75 -15.34 1.85
CA LEU A 154 1.84 -15.56 0.73
C LEU A 154 1.80 -14.32 -0.16
N VAL A 155 2.10 -14.50 -1.45
CA VAL A 155 2.19 -13.39 -2.41
C VAL A 155 1.11 -13.51 -3.47
N LEU A 156 0.33 -12.46 -3.68
CA LEU A 156 -0.67 -12.37 -4.74
C LEU A 156 -0.39 -11.16 -5.63
N GLY A 157 -0.27 -11.38 -6.94
CA GLY A 157 -0.09 -10.28 -7.88
C GLY A 157 0.45 -10.68 -9.23
N SER A 158 0.66 -9.69 -10.09
CA SER A 158 1.27 -9.84 -11.41
C SER A 158 2.03 -8.57 -11.81
N GLY A 159 2.96 -8.69 -12.75
CA GLY A 159 3.76 -7.57 -13.21
C GLY A 159 4.93 -8.00 -14.09
N GLN A 160 6.15 -7.76 -13.63
CA GLN A 160 7.36 -8.06 -14.38
C GLN A 160 7.64 -9.56 -14.38
N HIS A 161 7.71 -10.18 -15.57
CA HIS A 161 7.86 -11.62 -15.74
C HIS A 161 9.05 -12.24 -14.99
N TRP A 162 10.18 -11.52 -14.92
CA TRP A 162 11.36 -12.03 -14.20
C TRP A 162 11.13 -12.10 -12.68
N VAL A 163 10.33 -11.18 -12.11
CA VAL A 163 9.92 -11.22 -10.69
C VAL A 163 8.95 -12.38 -10.46
N GLU A 164 7.96 -12.53 -11.34
CA GLU A 164 6.99 -13.63 -11.30
C GLU A 164 7.69 -14.99 -11.34
N GLN A 165 8.66 -15.17 -12.25
CA GLN A 165 9.44 -16.39 -12.38
C GLN A 165 10.27 -16.71 -11.13
N GLN A 166 10.91 -15.70 -10.52
CA GLN A 166 11.66 -15.90 -9.28
C GLN A 166 10.73 -16.33 -8.14
N LEU A 167 9.62 -15.62 -7.96
CA LEU A 167 8.60 -15.93 -6.96
C LEU A 167 8.00 -17.33 -7.16
N GLU A 168 7.77 -17.76 -8.41
CA GLU A 168 7.25 -19.10 -8.69
C GLU A 168 8.31 -20.18 -8.37
N SER A 169 9.57 -19.96 -8.75
CA SER A 169 10.68 -20.91 -8.51
C SER A 169 10.97 -21.14 -7.02
N MET A 170 10.62 -20.19 -6.16
CA MET A 170 10.81 -20.29 -4.71
C MET A 170 9.87 -21.28 -4.03
N LYS A 171 8.71 -21.59 -4.63
CA LYS A 171 7.70 -22.48 -4.02
C LYS A 171 8.28 -23.85 -3.65
N GLY A 172 9.11 -24.42 -4.52
CA GLY A 172 9.75 -25.71 -4.28
C GLY A 172 10.83 -25.68 -3.19
N HIS A 173 11.56 -24.57 -3.09
CA HIS A 173 12.65 -24.40 -2.12
C HIS A 173 12.15 -24.12 -0.70
N PHE A 174 10.99 -23.46 -0.58
CA PHE A 174 10.43 -23.02 0.69
C PHE A 174 9.04 -23.61 0.96
N PHE A 175 8.84 -24.88 0.56
CA PHE A 175 7.60 -25.61 0.81
C PHE A 175 7.25 -25.61 2.31
N GLY A 176 6.02 -25.26 2.66
CA GLY A 176 5.59 -25.12 4.05
C GLY A 176 5.80 -23.73 4.68
N TYR A 177 6.54 -22.84 4.01
CA TYR A 177 6.87 -21.49 4.51
C TYR A 177 6.49 -20.38 3.53
N TYR A 178 6.40 -20.68 2.24
CA TYR A 178 6.11 -19.69 1.21
C TYR A 178 5.23 -20.25 0.10
N ASN A 179 4.30 -19.42 -0.38
CA ASN A 179 3.56 -19.68 -1.61
C ASN A 179 3.23 -18.37 -2.34
N SER A 180 2.82 -18.48 -3.60
CA SER A 180 2.38 -17.35 -4.40
C SER A 180 1.28 -17.72 -5.40
N GLN A 181 0.44 -16.74 -5.73
CA GLN A 181 -0.55 -16.81 -6.80
C GLN A 181 -0.24 -15.69 -7.79
N ILE A 182 0.26 -16.06 -8.97
CA ILE A 182 0.52 -15.10 -10.05
C ILE A 182 -0.78 -14.80 -10.78
N GLY A 183 -1.10 -13.51 -10.91
CA GLY A 183 -2.32 -13.02 -11.55
C GLY A 183 -3.17 -12.14 -10.62
N TYR A 184 -4.37 -11.82 -11.10
CA TYR A 184 -5.39 -11.11 -10.33
C TYR A 184 -6.41 -12.11 -9.78
N ASN A 185 -6.66 -12.07 -8.48
CA ASN A 185 -7.72 -12.83 -7.84
C ASN A 185 -8.31 -12.02 -6.69
N GLU A 186 -9.46 -11.41 -6.94
CA GLU A 186 -10.15 -10.54 -5.99
C GLU A 186 -10.54 -11.30 -4.72
N GLY A 187 -11.25 -12.42 -4.85
CA GLY A 187 -11.69 -13.20 -3.68
C GLY A 187 -10.52 -13.71 -2.82
N LEU A 188 -9.40 -14.09 -3.44
CA LEU A 188 -8.19 -14.42 -2.68
C LEU A 188 -7.62 -13.21 -1.94
N SER A 189 -7.64 -12.01 -2.54
CA SER A 189 -7.14 -10.79 -1.87
C SER A 189 -7.94 -10.47 -0.61
N HIS A 190 -9.27 -10.59 -0.65
CA HIS A 190 -10.16 -10.42 0.50
C HIS A 190 -9.84 -11.43 1.60
N ARG A 191 -9.74 -12.73 1.24
CA ARG A 191 -9.36 -13.78 2.20
C ARG A 191 -7.97 -13.53 2.79
N MET A 192 -7.00 -13.09 2.00
CA MET A 192 -5.67 -12.73 2.48
C MET A 192 -5.70 -11.57 3.48
N TYR A 193 -6.47 -10.50 3.23
CA TYR A 193 -6.66 -9.45 4.24
C TYR A 193 -7.32 -9.99 5.51
N ALA A 194 -8.26 -10.93 5.38
CA ALA A 194 -8.97 -11.52 6.51
C ALA A 194 -8.14 -12.46 7.37
N GLY A 195 -7.26 -13.26 6.77
CA GLY A 195 -6.48 -14.30 7.45
C GLY A 195 -5.02 -13.94 7.73
N ALA A 196 -4.47 -12.88 7.14
CA ALA A 196 -3.10 -12.48 7.40
C ALA A 196 -2.92 -11.82 8.77
N ASP A 197 -1.71 -11.95 9.31
CA ASP A 197 -1.30 -11.19 10.49
C ASP A 197 -0.67 -9.86 10.08
N PHE A 198 0.12 -9.87 8.99
CA PHE A 198 0.84 -8.71 8.51
C PHE A 198 0.69 -8.50 7.00
N LEU A 199 0.49 -7.26 6.57
CA LEU A 199 0.54 -6.85 5.17
C LEU A 199 1.91 -6.22 4.87
N LEU A 200 2.71 -6.84 4.02
CA LEU A 200 4.01 -6.33 3.56
C LEU A 200 3.82 -5.39 2.36
N MET A 201 4.17 -4.11 2.52
CA MET A 201 4.18 -3.09 1.46
C MET A 201 5.54 -2.37 1.38
N PRO A 202 6.52 -2.93 0.64
CA PRO A 202 7.87 -2.37 0.56
C PRO A 202 8.03 -1.25 -0.49
N SER A 203 6.92 -0.68 -0.95
CA SER A 203 6.84 0.27 -2.06
C SER A 203 7.92 1.36 -2.02
N ARG A 204 8.60 1.57 -3.15
CA ARG A 204 9.47 2.74 -3.37
C ARG A 204 8.65 4.01 -3.55
N VAL A 205 7.47 3.88 -4.15
CA VAL A 205 6.53 4.96 -4.39
C VAL A 205 5.11 4.46 -4.07
N GLU A 206 4.43 5.17 -3.16
CA GLU A 206 3.03 4.88 -2.81
C GLU A 206 2.26 6.19 -2.61
N PRO A 207 1.68 6.79 -3.66
CA PRO A 207 1.03 8.10 -3.56
C PRO A 207 -0.10 8.13 -2.54
N CYS A 208 -0.87 7.05 -2.41
CA CYS A 208 -1.90 6.87 -1.39
C CYS A 208 -1.72 5.54 -0.67
N GLY A 209 -1.77 4.44 -1.43
CA GLY A 209 -1.95 3.10 -0.90
C GLY A 209 -3.38 2.93 -0.40
N LEU A 210 -4.15 2.00 -0.96
CA LEU A 210 -5.46 1.61 -0.41
C LEU A 210 -5.35 0.31 0.39
N ASN A 211 -4.35 -0.52 0.09
CA ASN A 211 -4.18 -1.85 0.67
C ASN A 211 -3.97 -1.82 2.17
N GLN A 212 -3.27 -0.81 2.71
CA GLN A 212 -3.14 -0.64 4.15
C GLN A 212 -4.49 -0.29 4.79
N MET A 213 -5.35 0.49 4.13
CA MET A 213 -6.68 0.80 4.66
C MET A 213 -7.57 -0.45 4.69
N TYR A 214 -7.52 -1.28 3.64
CA TYR A 214 -8.16 -2.60 3.64
C TYR A 214 -7.62 -3.48 4.76
N ALA A 215 -6.30 -3.56 4.93
CA ALA A 215 -5.70 -4.34 6.00
C ALA A 215 -6.13 -3.87 7.40
N LEU A 216 -6.15 -2.57 7.67
CA LEU A 216 -6.62 -2.03 8.96
C LEU A 216 -8.07 -2.46 9.25
N ARG A 217 -8.94 -2.38 8.23
CA ARG A 217 -10.35 -2.78 8.33
C ARG A 217 -10.53 -4.27 8.66
N TYR A 218 -9.66 -5.13 8.14
CA TYR A 218 -9.64 -6.58 8.41
C TYR A 218 -8.70 -6.96 9.57
N GLY A 219 -8.23 -5.98 10.36
CA GLY A 219 -7.38 -6.26 11.51
C GLY A 219 -6.00 -6.83 11.16
N THR A 220 -5.51 -6.62 9.95
CA THR A 220 -4.18 -7.03 9.48
C THR A 220 -3.20 -5.88 9.67
N VAL A 221 -2.09 -6.15 10.36
CA VAL A 221 -1.13 -5.10 10.74
C VAL A 221 -0.28 -4.70 9.53
N PRO A 222 -0.27 -3.42 9.14
CA PRO A 222 0.54 -2.98 8.02
C PRO A 222 2.03 -2.96 8.39
N LEU A 223 2.87 -3.61 7.58
CA LEU A 223 4.33 -3.55 7.58
C LEU A 223 4.76 -2.79 6.32
N VAL A 224 5.13 -1.53 6.47
CA VAL A 224 5.21 -0.57 5.36
C VAL A 224 6.53 0.19 5.34
N ARG A 225 6.97 0.56 4.13
CA ARG A 225 7.97 1.61 3.98
C ARG A 225 7.31 2.98 4.19
N ARG A 226 7.99 3.89 4.88
CA ARG A 226 7.55 5.30 5.00
C ARG A 226 7.73 6.01 3.65
N THR A 227 6.66 6.04 2.86
CA THR A 227 6.58 6.75 1.57
C THR A 227 5.14 7.18 1.30
N GLY A 228 4.98 8.35 0.69
CA GLY A 228 3.70 8.95 0.31
C GLY A 228 2.59 8.71 1.34
N GLY A 229 1.48 8.13 0.88
CA GLY A 229 0.31 7.90 1.74
C GLY A 229 0.51 6.84 2.83
N LEU A 230 1.51 5.95 2.73
CA LEU A 230 1.84 5.01 3.82
C LEU A 230 2.40 5.74 5.03
N ASN A 231 3.21 6.79 4.80
CA ASN A 231 3.73 7.61 5.88
C ASN A 231 2.62 8.42 6.58
N ASP A 232 1.58 8.81 5.84
CA ASP A 232 0.43 9.55 6.37
C ASP A 232 -0.56 8.66 7.13
N THR A 233 -0.64 7.38 6.76
CA THR A 233 -1.68 6.46 7.26
C THR A 233 -1.18 5.48 8.31
N VAL A 234 0.12 5.21 8.39
CA VAL A 234 0.66 4.19 9.30
C VAL A 234 1.69 4.80 10.26
N VAL A 235 1.40 4.66 11.56
CA VAL A 235 2.31 5.07 12.64
C VAL A 235 2.99 3.83 13.22
N ASP A 236 4.31 3.89 13.36
CA ASP A 236 5.12 2.76 13.84
C ASP A 236 4.77 2.38 15.28
N TYR A 237 4.59 1.10 15.59
CA TYR A 237 4.18 0.61 16.91
C TYR A 237 5.16 0.92 18.04
N GLY A 238 6.40 1.30 17.72
CA GLY A 238 7.37 1.84 18.68
C GLY A 238 7.06 3.27 19.10
N ASP A 239 6.34 4.02 18.28
CA ASP A 239 5.91 5.39 18.56
C ASP A 239 4.65 5.43 19.43
N LYS A 240 4.43 6.57 20.10
CA LYS A 240 3.27 6.76 20.98
C LYS A 240 1.96 6.60 20.19
N GLY A 241 1.24 5.54 20.47
CA GLY A 241 -0.03 5.24 19.81
C GLY A 241 0.12 4.70 18.39
N GLY A 242 1.30 4.21 17.99
CA GLY A 242 1.43 3.51 16.72
C GLY A 242 0.79 2.14 16.69
N PHE A 243 0.68 1.59 15.49
CA PHE A 243 -0.06 0.36 15.22
C PHE A 243 0.46 -0.45 14.01
N GLY A 244 1.41 0.08 13.23
CA GLY A 244 2.04 -0.63 12.13
C GLY A 244 3.52 -0.86 12.36
N VAL A 245 4.19 -1.61 11.48
CA VAL A 245 5.64 -1.76 11.48
C VAL A 245 6.19 -0.91 10.34
N CYS A 246 6.95 0.13 10.63
CA CYS A 246 7.47 1.03 9.61
C CYS A 246 8.98 0.84 9.40
N PHE A 247 9.45 1.01 8.18
CA PHE A 247 10.88 1.06 7.82
C PHE A 247 11.15 2.14 6.76
N HIS A 248 12.42 2.46 6.51
CA HIS A 248 12.77 3.67 5.76
C HIS A 248 13.29 3.41 4.35
N GLU A 249 14.15 2.41 4.17
CA GLU A 249 14.76 2.15 2.86
C GLU A 249 14.16 0.92 2.19
N ALA A 250 13.90 1.01 0.88
CA ALA A 250 13.48 -0.12 0.07
C ALA A 250 14.70 -1.00 -0.25
N THR A 251 15.15 -1.74 0.76
CA THR A 251 16.28 -2.68 0.68
C THR A 251 15.89 -4.00 1.32
N VAL A 252 16.54 -5.08 0.88
CA VAL A 252 16.32 -6.42 1.45
C VAL A 252 16.55 -6.43 2.96
N GLY A 253 17.65 -5.82 3.43
CA GLY A 253 17.99 -5.79 4.84
C GLY A 253 16.94 -5.10 5.71
N GLU A 254 16.42 -3.95 5.28
CA GLU A 254 15.36 -3.24 6.00
C GLU A 254 14.04 -4.01 6.02
N ILE A 255 13.67 -4.68 4.91
CA ILE A 255 12.48 -5.54 4.86
C ILE A 255 12.63 -6.71 5.84
N THR A 256 13.77 -7.42 5.81
CA THR A 256 14.04 -8.53 6.73
C THR A 256 14.05 -8.08 8.19
N HIS A 257 14.64 -6.91 8.49
CA HIS A 257 14.61 -6.32 9.82
C HIS A 257 13.18 -5.94 10.26
N ALA A 258 12.37 -5.39 9.36
CA ALA A 258 10.95 -5.11 9.64
C ALA A 258 10.16 -6.40 9.91
N VAL A 259 10.44 -7.48 9.19
CA VAL A 259 9.86 -8.80 9.46
C VAL A 259 10.28 -9.31 10.85
N TYR A 260 11.54 -9.18 11.23
CA TYR A 260 12.01 -9.49 12.59
C TYR A 260 11.24 -8.69 13.66
N ARG A 261 11.05 -7.38 13.45
CA ARG A 261 10.25 -6.53 14.34
C ARG A 261 8.79 -6.94 14.40
N ALA A 262 8.22 -7.43 13.30
CA ALA A 262 6.85 -7.93 13.25
C ALA A 262 6.72 -9.28 13.99
N LEU A 263 7.73 -10.16 13.92
CA LEU A 263 7.77 -11.37 14.75
C LEU A 263 7.78 -11.03 16.25
N ALA A 264 8.60 -10.06 16.67
CA ALA A 264 8.63 -9.62 18.06
C ALA A 264 7.27 -9.08 18.53
N LEU A 265 6.56 -8.36 17.66
CA LEU A 265 5.19 -7.92 17.93
C LEU A 265 4.20 -9.09 18.00
N TYR A 266 4.35 -10.08 17.12
CA TYR A 266 3.49 -11.27 17.10
C TYR A 266 3.66 -12.15 18.34
N ASP A 267 4.87 -12.20 18.91
CA ASP A 267 5.17 -12.91 20.15
C ASP A 267 4.52 -12.21 21.37
N ASP A 268 4.40 -10.87 21.35
CA ASP A 268 3.65 -10.09 22.34
C ASP A 268 2.15 -10.08 22.01
N LYS A 269 1.46 -11.17 22.38
CA LYS A 269 0.03 -11.37 22.10
C LYS A 269 -0.86 -10.25 22.63
N GLU A 270 -0.59 -9.75 23.82
CA GLU A 270 -1.39 -8.67 24.42
C GLU A 270 -1.23 -7.37 23.64
N LYS A 271 -0.01 -7.02 23.23
CA LYS A 271 0.22 -5.83 22.38
C LYS A 271 -0.37 -6.01 20.98
N MET A 272 -0.21 -7.18 20.37
CA MET A 272 -0.81 -7.49 19.06
C MET A 272 -2.33 -7.35 19.11
N GLN A 273 -2.99 -7.96 20.10
CA GLN A 273 -4.45 -7.88 20.27
C GLN A 273 -4.93 -6.44 20.46
N ARG A 274 -4.22 -5.63 21.26
CA ARG A 274 -4.54 -4.20 21.43
C ARG A 274 -4.39 -3.42 20.13
N ILE A 275 -3.35 -3.71 19.34
CA ILE A 275 -3.14 -3.09 18.03
C ILE A 275 -4.26 -3.48 17.07
N VAL A 276 -4.60 -4.77 16.96
CA VAL A 276 -5.64 -5.25 16.05
C VAL A 276 -7.01 -4.63 16.38
N ASN A 277 -7.37 -4.59 17.67
CA ASN A 277 -8.57 -3.90 18.14
C ASN A 277 -8.59 -2.42 17.75
N LYS A 278 -7.43 -1.75 17.88
CA LYS A 278 -7.30 -0.33 17.54
C LYS A 278 -7.47 -0.10 16.04
N ILE A 279 -6.78 -0.87 15.19
CA ILE A 279 -6.77 -0.63 13.75
C ILE A 279 -8.14 -0.86 13.10
N MET A 280 -8.91 -1.83 13.59
CA MET A 280 -10.26 -2.10 13.09
C MET A 280 -11.27 -0.97 13.42
N GLN A 281 -10.93 -0.08 14.35
CA GLN A 281 -11.74 1.09 14.70
C GLN A 281 -11.34 2.35 13.92
N ILE A 282 -10.27 2.31 13.14
CA ILE A 282 -9.83 3.47 12.35
C ILE A 282 -10.76 3.63 11.15
N ASP A 283 -11.44 4.78 11.10
CA ASP A 283 -12.33 5.12 10.01
C ASP A 283 -11.57 5.75 8.83
N HIS A 284 -11.40 4.95 7.77
CA HIS A 284 -10.87 5.34 6.46
C HIS A 284 -11.95 5.30 5.36
N SER A 285 -13.22 5.46 5.72
CA SER A 285 -14.35 5.43 4.78
C SER A 285 -14.28 6.54 3.72
N TRP A 286 -14.88 6.27 2.56
CA TRP A 286 -15.01 7.25 1.48
C TRP A 286 -15.80 8.49 1.91
N GLU A 287 -16.82 8.32 2.75
CA GLU A 287 -17.68 9.41 3.27
C GLU A 287 -16.84 10.47 3.98
N ARG A 288 -15.86 10.03 4.78
CA ARG A 288 -14.94 10.92 5.49
C ARG A 288 -14.07 11.70 4.52
N SER A 289 -13.46 11.04 3.55
CA SER A 289 -12.60 11.70 2.54
C SER A 289 -13.43 12.63 1.64
N ALA A 290 -14.63 12.22 1.24
CA ALA A 290 -15.54 13.00 0.40
C ALA A 290 -15.89 14.35 1.02
N GLN A 291 -16.05 14.43 2.34
CA GLN A 291 -16.31 15.70 3.02
C GLN A 291 -15.14 16.69 2.89
N ILE A 292 -13.89 16.21 2.91
CA ILE A 292 -12.70 17.03 2.70
C ILE A 292 -12.66 17.53 1.25
N TYR A 293 -12.97 16.65 0.29
CA TYR A 293 -13.10 17.03 -1.12
C TYR A 293 -14.17 18.12 -1.32
N ILE A 294 -15.37 17.96 -0.75
CA ILE A 294 -16.45 18.94 -0.84
C ILE A 294 -16.02 20.31 -0.32
N ASN A 295 -15.29 20.33 0.81
CA ASN A 295 -14.79 21.58 1.38
C ASN A 295 -13.78 22.27 0.46
N LEU A 296 -12.90 21.49 -0.19
CA LEU A 296 -11.94 22.03 -1.17
C LEU A 296 -12.65 22.61 -2.40
N TYR A 297 -13.66 21.93 -2.94
CA TYR A 297 -14.44 22.43 -4.09
C TYR A 297 -15.23 23.71 -3.78
N ARG A 298 -15.51 23.99 -2.51
CA ARG A 298 -16.24 25.20 -2.07
C ARG A 298 -15.31 26.38 -1.73
N SER A 299 -13.99 26.20 -1.72
CA SER A 299 -12.99 27.22 -1.34
C SER A 299 -12.38 27.93 -2.54
#